data_AF-A0A7S1EPT5-F1
#
_entry.id   AF-A0A7S1EPT5-F1
#
_cell.length_a   1.000
_cell.length_b   1.000
_cell.length_c   1.000
_cell.angle_alpha   90.00
_cell.angle_beta   90.00
_cell.angle_gamma   90.00
#
_symmetry.space_group_name_H-M   'P 1'
#
loop_
_entity.id
_entity.type
_entity.pdbx_description
1 polymer ?
#
loop_
_entity_poly.entity_id
_entity_poly.type
_entity_poly.pdbx_seq_one_letter_code
_entity_poly.pdbx_strand_id
1 'polypeptide(L)'
;HFILSKIDVSFSTFCPNFDCEWILGNHSDELTPWIPYLALYNSCKFFVLPCCFWDFERLMQFGRIPDHKEGRYRRYLKYIYRIGELCGFDEIETENLRIPSTKYIAFVSRTRSTMDPVECIQNLQEIANCTRIQNVPNDSQVF
;
A
#
# COMPACT_ATOMS: atom_id res chain seq x y z
N HIS A 1 -15.65 11.29 8.25
CA HIS A 1 -15.13 12.44 9.04
C HIS A 1 -14.63 12.06 10.45
N PHE A 2 -14.59 10.77 10.83
CA PHE A 2 -14.32 10.36 12.22
C PHE A 2 -13.08 9.46 12.42
N ILE A 3 -12.38 9.02 11.36
CA ILE A 3 -11.23 8.10 11.51
C ILE A 3 -9.87 8.85 11.45
N LEU A 4 -9.82 10.07 10.90
CA LEU A 4 -8.55 10.77 10.61
C LEU A 4 -8.25 11.98 11.50
N SER A 5 -9.22 12.53 12.25
CA SER A 5 -8.93 13.60 13.22
C SER A 5 -8.21 13.11 14.47
N LYS A 6 -7.71 11.85 14.44
CA LYS A 6 -6.97 11.18 15.51
C LYS A 6 -5.81 10.33 15.00
N ILE A 7 -5.41 10.44 13.73
CA ILE A 7 -4.07 10.00 13.34
C ILE A 7 -3.13 11.13 13.72
N ASP A 8 -2.99 11.31 15.03
CA ASP A 8 -1.98 12.16 15.60
C ASP A 8 -0.64 11.54 15.23
N VAL A 9 0.34 12.36 14.91
CA VAL A 9 1.69 11.94 14.46
C VAL A 9 2.43 11.19 15.59
N SER A 10 1.78 10.91 16.73
CA SER A 10 2.17 9.93 17.74
C SER A 10 1.84 8.48 17.35
N PHE A 11 2.22 8.05 16.13
CA PHE A 11 2.09 6.65 15.69
C PHE A 11 2.87 5.66 16.59
N SER A 12 3.70 6.16 17.52
CA SER A 12 4.40 5.36 18.53
C SER A 12 3.51 4.74 19.61
N THR A 13 2.26 5.20 19.79
CA THR A 13 1.44 4.78 20.96
C THR A 13 0.31 3.79 20.63
N PHE A 14 -0.08 3.60 19.37
CA PHE A 14 -1.20 2.71 19.01
C PHE A 14 -0.96 1.95 17.70
N CYS A 15 0.20 1.33 17.54
CA CYS A 15 0.30 0.18 16.65
C CYS A 15 0.15 -1.08 17.50
N PRO A 16 -0.89 -1.89 17.28
CA PRO A 16 -0.98 -3.18 17.93
C PRO A 16 0.26 -3.99 17.57
N ASN A 17 1.01 -4.42 18.59
CA ASN A 17 2.09 -5.38 18.42
C ASN A 17 1.45 -6.76 18.19
N PHE A 18 1.52 -7.23 16.96
CA PHE A 18 1.07 -8.55 16.58
C PHE A 18 2.25 -9.51 16.61
N ASP A 19 2.19 -10.53 17.46
CA ASP A 19 3.08 -11.68 17.34
C ASP A 19 2.61 -12.55 16.16
N CYS A 20 2.94 -12.12 14.95
CA CYS A 20 2.57 -12.82 13.73
C CYS A 20 3.73 -12.84 12.73
N GLU A 21 3.68 -13.80 11.80
CA GLU A 21 4.66 -13.88 10.72
C GLU A 21 4.19 -13.13 9.47
N TRP A 22 2.88 -13.09 9.26
CA TRP A 22 2.23 -12.57 8.04
C TRP A 22 1.09 -11.64 8.39
N ILE A 23 1.01 -10.54 7.66
CA ILE A 23 -0.18 -9.69 7.59
C ILE A 23 -0.83 -9.88 6.22
N LEU A 24 -2.12 -10.22 6.23
CA LEU A 24 -2.89 -10.47 5.02
C LEU A 24 -3.94 -9.36 4.85
N GLY A 25 -3.80 -8.56 3.80
CA GLY A 25 -4.77 -7.59 3.36
C GLY A 25 -5.75 -8.19 2.36
N ASN A 26 -7.04 -8.19 2.68
CA ASN A 26 -8.05 -8.66 1.76
C ASN A 26 -8.48 -7.57 0.79
N HIS A 27 -9.19 -7.99 -0.26
CA HIS A 27 -9.48 -7.21 -1.45
C HIS A 27 -10.43 -6.04 -1.24
N SER A 28 -11.30 -6.11 -0.24
CA SER A 28 -12.33 -5.10 0.02
C SER A 28 -11.96 -4.10 1.11
N ASP A 29 -10.79 -4.23 1.73
CA ASP A 29 -10.49 -3.49 2.96
C ASP A 29 -9.92 -2.11 2.66
N GLU A 30 -10.43 -1.08 3.35
CA GLU A 30 -9.88 0.29 3.35
C GLU A 30 -8.42 0.32 3.85
N LEU A 31 -8.01 -0.75 4.53
CA LEU A 31 -6.68 -0.95 5.07
C LEU A 31 -5.63 -1.36 4.02
N THR A 32 -6.02 -1.71 2.78
CA THR A 32 -5.09 -2.15 1.72
C THR A 32 -3.80 -1.31 1.64
N PRO A 33 -3.84 0.05 1.68
CA PRO A 33 -2.64 0.89 1.66
C PRO A 33 -1.81 0.82 2.95
N TRP A 34 -2.44 0.52 4.08
CA TRP A 34 -1.79 0.41 5.38
C TRP A 34 -1.09 -0.93 5.61
N ILE A 35 -1.39 -1.97 4.82
CA ILE A 35 -0.86 -3.33 5.03
C ILE A 35 0.67 -3.39 5.02
N PRO A 36 1.39 -2.81 4.03
CA PRO A 36 2.86 -2.83 4.05
C PRO A 36 3.42 -2.11 5.29
N TYR A 37 2.80 -0.99 5.68
CA TYR A 37 3.23 -0.24 6.87
C TYR A 37 3.05 -1.06 8.16
N LEU A 38 1.88 -1.70 8.33
CA LEU A 38 1.62 -2.57 9.49
C LEU A 38 2.61 -3.73 9.52
N ALA A 39 2.96 -4.28 8.36
CA ALA A 39 3.92 -5.36 8.26
C ALA A 39 5.31 -4.91 8.66
N LEU A 40 5.78 -3.75 8.18
CA LEU A 40 7.03 -3.15 8.64
C LEU A 40 7.03 -2.97 10.17
N TYR A 41 5.99 -2.35 10.72
CA TYR A 41 5.93 -2.04 12.16
C TYR A 41 6.03 -3.31 13.02
N ASN A 42 5.37 -4.38 12.59
CA ASN A 42 5.39 -5.68 13.29
C ASN A 42 6.52 -6.59 12.81
N SER A 43 7.45 -6.07 11.99
CA SER A 43 8.51 -6.83 11.34
C SER A 43 8.00 -8.05 10.55
N CYS A 44 6.77 -8.05 10.05
CA CYS A 44 6.13 -9.17 9.38
C CYS A 44 6.37 -9.19 7.86
N LYS A 45 6.03 -10.32 7.26
CA LYS A 45 5.79 -10.49 5.83
C LYS A 45 4.39 -9.96 5.50
N PHE A 46 4.12 -9.65 4.24
CA PHE A 46 2.78 -9.25 3.85
C PHE A 46 2.29 -9.87 2.56
N PHE A 47 0.97 -9.99 2.49
CA PHE A 47 0.21 -10.27 1.29
C PHE A 47 -0.89 -9.22 1.18
N VAL A 48 -1.13 -8.69 -0.01
CA VAL A 48 -2.29 -7.83 -0.24
C VAL A 48 -2.87 -8.08 -1.63
N LEU A 49 -4.19 -8.10 -1.74
CA LEU A 49 -4.92 -8.22 -3.00
C LEU A 49 -5.63 -6.88 -3.29
N PRO A 50 -5.02 -5.91 -3.98
CA PRO A 50 -5.64 -4.60 -4.13
C PRO A 50 -6.86 -4.68 -5.05
N CYS A 51 -8.04 -4.26 -4.57
CA CYS A 51 -9.23 -4.23 -5.43
C CYS A 51 -10.11 -3.00 -5.25
N CYS A 52 -10.29 -2.51 -4.03
CA CYS A 52 -10.98 -1.24 -3.79
C CYS A 52 -9.95 -0.11 -3.81
N PHE A 53 -10.23 0.98 -4.53
CA PHE A 53 -9.26 2.05 -4.74
C PHE A 53 -9.21 3.01 -3.54
N TRP A 54 -8.78 2.55 -2.38
CA TRP A 54 -8.59 3.40 -1.19
C TRP A 54 -7.19 3.97 -1.15
N ASP A 55 -7.06 5.25 -0.83
CA ASP A 55 -5.84 5.81 -0.26
C ASP A 55 -5.87 5.65 1.27
N PHE A 56 -4.89 6.21 1.97
CA PHE A 56 -4.80 6.13 3.43
C PHE A 56 -6.02 6.74 4.17
N GLU A 57 -6.80 7.59 3.50
CA GLU A 57 -7.86 8.39 4.11
C GLU A 57 -9.26 8.11 3.57
N ARG A 58 -9.38 7.83 2.27
CA ARG A 58 -10.63 7.83 1.53
C ARG A 58 -10.54 7.03 0.23
N LEU A 59 -11.68 6.87 -0.42
CA LEU A 59 -11.72 6.34 -1.77
C LEU A 59 -11.00 7.30 -2.72
N MET A 60 -9.98 6.81 -3.41
CA MET A 60 -9.15 7.55 -4.35
C MET A 60 -9.99 8.16 -5.47
N GLN A 61 -9.67 9.41 -5.74
CA GLN A 61 -10.21 10.15 -6.87
C GLN A 61 -9.19 10.12 -8.00
N PHE A 62 -9.54 9.41 -9.07
CA PHE A 62 -8.75 9.40 -10.29
C PHE A 62 -9.10 10.65 -11.09
N GLY A 63 -8.11 11.50 -11.36
CA GLY A 63 -8.27 12.59 -12.33
C GLY A 63 -8.55 12.06 -13.74
N ARG A 64 -8.79 12.96 -14.70
CA ARG A 64 -8.88 12.57 -16.12
C ARG A 64 -7.63 11.81 -16.52
N ILE A 65 -7.82 10.60 -17.05
CA ILE A 65 -6.74 9.77 -17.55
C ILE A 65 -6.45 10.25 -18.98
N PRO A 66 -5.27 10.86 -19.23
CA PRO A 66 -4.88 11.22 -20.59
C PRO A 66 -4.69 9.94 -21.41
N ASP A 67 -5.25 9.92 -22.62
CA ASP A 67 -5.06 8.90 -23.67
C ASP A 67 -4.74 7.48 -23.18
N HIS A 68 -5.76 6.60 -23.04
CA HIS A 68 -5.79 5.12 -23.14
C HIS A 68 -4.57 4.25 -22.72
N LYS A 69 -3.52 4.79 -22.11
CA LYS A 69 -2.24 4.13 -21.88
C LYS A 69 -2.28 3.30 -20.60
N GLU A 70 -3.05 3.74 -19.60
CA GLU A 70 -3.10 3.08 -18.30
C GLU A 70 -4.45 3.21 -17.59
N GLY A 71 -5.11 2.08 -17.32
CA GLY A 71 -6.37 2.05 -16.60
C GLY A 71 -6.23 2.33 -15.10
N ARG A 72 -7.35 2.69 -14.44
CA ARG A 72 -7.40 2.96 -12.99
C ARG A 72 -6.80 1.85 -12.13
N TYR A 73 -7.02 0.59 -12.51
CA TYR A 73 -6.54 -0.54 -11.74
C TYR A 73 -5.01 -0.66 -11.75
N ARG A 74 -4.36 -0.58 -12.93
CA ARG A 74 -2.89 -0.58 -13.05
C ARG A 74 -2.26 0.56 -12.25
N ARG A 75 -2.84 1.75 -12.32
CA ARG A 75 -2.45 2.92 -11.52
C ARG A 75 -2.55 2.66 -10.02
N TYR A 76 -3.62 2.01 -9.59
CA TYR A 76 -3.81 1.64 -8.19
C TYR A 76 -2.79 0.59 -7.73
N LEU A 77 -2.51 -0.42 -8.56
CA LEU A 77 -1.49 -1.40 -8.25
C LEU A 77 -0.10 -0.76 -8.11
N LYS A 78 0.28 0.14 -9.02
CA LYS A 78 1.51 0.95 -8.90
C LYS A 78 1.57 1.73 -7.59
N TYR A 79 0.46 2.34 -7.20
CA TYR A 79 0.35 3.06 -5.93
C TYR A 79 0.61 2.13 -4.73
N ILE A 80 -0.03 0.96 -4.66
CA ILE A 80 0.18 0.01 -3.56
C ILE A 80 1.60 -0.56 -3.56
N TYR A 81 2.15 -0.89 -4.72
CA TYR A 81 3.53 -1.36 -4.84
C TYR A 81 4.51 -0.31 -4.30
N ARG A 82 4.32 0.97 -4.69
CA ARG A 82 5.17 2.07 -4.25
C ARG A 82 5.13 2.28 -2.74
N ILE A 83 3.97 2.06 -2.10
CA ILE A 83 3.90 2.07 -0.63
C ILE A 83 4.80 0.98 -0.05
N GLY A 84 4.74 -0.23 -0.60
CA GLY A 84 5.61 -1.33 -0.15
C GLY A 84 7.09 -0.98 -0.26
N GLU A 85 7.53 -0.40 -1.39
CA GLU A 85 8.91 0.06 -1.56
C GLU A 85 9.29 1.13 -0.52
N LEU A 86 8.42 2.12 -0.30
CA LEU A 86 8.65 3.19 0.67
C LEU A 86 8.64 2.67 2.12
N CYS A 87 8.04 1.50 2.36
CA CYS A 87 8.13 0.76 3.62
C CYS A 87 9.39 -0.13 3.72
N GLY A 88 10.32 -0.06 2.77
CA GLY A 88 11.60 -0.80 2.80
C GLY A 88 11.49 -2.27 2.40
N PHE A 89 10.43 -2.65 1.66
CA PHE A 89 10.35 -3.98 1.06
C PHE A 89 10.94 -3.95 -0.34
N ASP A 90 12.18 -4.43 -0.45
CA ASP A 90 12.93 -4.45 -1.73
C ASP A 90 12.43 -5.55 -2.69
N GLU A 91 11.83 -6.62 -2.16
CA GLU A 91 11.38 -7.79 -2.91
C GLU A 91 9.87 -8.00 -2.76
N ILE A 92 9.08 -7.35 -3.61
CA ILE A 92 7.63 -7.52 -3.68
C ILE A 92 7.28 -8.34 -4.93
N GLU A 93 6.90 -9.59 -4.70
CA GLU A 93 6.42 -10.50 -5.74
C GLU A 93 5.01 -10.11 -6.20
N THR A 94 4.73 -10.39 -7.47
CA THR A 94 3.39 -10.24 -8.06
C THR A 94 2.82 -11.62 -8.38
N GLU A 95 1.64 -11.91 -7.86
CA GLU A 95 0.95 -13.18 -8.10
C GLU A 95 -0.42 -12.95 -8.78
N ASN A 96 -0.70 -13.73 -9.82
CA ASN A 96 -1.96 -13.68 -10.55
C ASN A 96 -2.91 -14.77 -10.03
N LEU A 97 -3.82 -14.38 -9.14
CA LEU A 97 -4.75 -15.31 -8.53
C LEU A 97 -5.78 -15.83 -9.53
N ARG A 98 -6.14 -17.10 -9.41
CA ARG A 98 -7.23 -17.72 -10.20
C ARG A 98 -8.60 -17.40 -9.60
N ILE A 99 -8.95 -16.12 -9.54
CA ILE A 99 -10.26 -15.65 -9.08
C ILE A 99 -11.07 -15.06 -10.24
N PRO A 100 -12.40 -15.22 -10.27
CA PRO A 100 -13.25 -14.72 -11.35
C PRO A 100 -13.52 -13.21 -11.19
N SER A 101 -12.46 -12.40 -11.21
CA SER A 101 -12.51 -10.93 -11.10
C SER A 101 -11.47 -10.30 -12.00
N THR A 102 -11.72 -9.08 -12.47
CA THR A 102 -10.72 -8.28 -13.20
C THR A 102 -9.61 -7.75 -12.29
N LYS A 103 -9.75 -7.93 -10.97
CA LYS A 103 -8.79 -7.48 -9.95
C LYS A 103 -8.23 -8.69 -9.20
N TYR A 104 -7.30 -9.37 -9.87
CA TYR A 104 -6.77 -10.68 -9.45
C TYR A 104 -5.27 -10.64 -9.12
N ILE A 105 -4.63 -9.48 -9.27
CA ILE A 105 -3.21 -9.30 -9.03
C ILE A 105 -3.00 -9.05 -7.53
N ALA A 106 -2.23 -9.91 -6.88
CA ALA A 106 -1.81 -9.76 -5.50
C ALA A 106 -0.33 -9.44 -5.41
N PHE A 107 0.05 -8.74 -4.33
CA PHE A 107 1.43 -8.49 -3.96
C PHE A 107 1.81 -9.33 -2.76
N VAL A 108 3.00 -9.91 -2.80
CA VAL A 108 3.54 -10.75 -1.73
C VAL A 108 4.97 -10.31 -1.42
N SER A 109 5.23 -9.92 -0.19
CA SER A 109 6.59 -9.75 0.31
C SER A 109 6.90 -10.87 1.31
N ARG A 110 7.93 -11.66 1.01
CA ARG A 110 8.36 -12.81 1.83
C ARG A 110 9.48 -12.47 2.78
N THR A 111 10.13 -11.34 2.56
CA THR A 111 11.22 -10.82 3.39
C THR A 111 10.66 -9.79 4.36
N ARG A 112 11.29 -9.67 5.53
CA ARG A 112 10.99 -8.60 6.47
C ARG A 112 11.64 -7.33 5.92
N SER A 113 11.01 -6.18 6.13
CA SER A 113 11.59 -4.91 5.74
C SER A 113 12.95 -4.70 6.42
N THR A 114 13.86 -4.07 5.69
CA THR A 114 15.20 -3.69 6.18
C THR A 114 15.21 -2.32 6.86
N MET A 115 14.09 -1.58 6.78
CA MET A 115 13.94 -0.23 7.30
C MET A 115 13.51 -0.20 8.76
N ASP A 116 13.91 0.84 9.50
CA ASP A 116 13.36 1.12 10.83
C ASP A 116 11.92 1.68 10.69
N PRO A 117 10.91 1.12 11.39
CA PRO A 117 9.56 1.67 11.39
C PRO A 117 9.49 3.18 11.64
N VAL A 118 10.39 3.75 12.46
CA VAL A 118 10.44 5.20 12.73
C VAL A 118 10.82 6.00 11.49
N GLU A 119 11.80 5.53 10.73
CA GLU A 119 12.24 6.14 9.47
C GLU A 119 11.12 6.11 8.43
N CYS A 120 10.40 4.98 8.33
CA CYS A 120 9.26 4.89 7.43
C CYS A 120 8.11 5.83 7.83
N ILE A 121 7.86 6.10 9.12
CA ILE A 121 6.82 7.06 9.55
C ILE A 121 7.14 8.47 9.03
N GLN A 122 8.41 8.84 8.96
CA GLN A 122 8.81 10.12 8.39
C GLN A 122 8.53 10.13 6.87
N ASN A 123 8.77 8.98 6.21
CA ASN A 123 8.40 8.78 4.82
C ASN A 123 6.89 8.65 4.60
N LEU A 124 6.07 8.31 5.61
CA LEU A 124 4.61 8.23 5.48
C LEU A 124 3.98 9.55 5.08
N GLN A 125 4.56 10.68 5.50
CA GLN A 125 4.10 11.98 5.04
C GLN A 125 4.43 12.19 3.56
N GLU A 126 5.57 11.69 3.08
CA GLU A 126 5.92 11.68 1.66
C GLU A 126 5.04 10.70 0.86
N ILE A 127 4.77 9.51 1.39
CA ILE A 127 3.81 8.52 0.86
C ILE A 127 2.42 9.16 0.77
N ALA A 128 1.97 9.83 1.83
CA ALA A 128 0.70 10.55 1.92
C ALA A 128 0.65 11.75 0.97
N ASN A 129 1.78 12.40 0.67
CA ASN A 129 1.87 13.51 -0.29
C ASN A 129 1.99 13.02 -1.75
N CYS A 130 2.54 11.82 -1.98
CA CYS A 130 2.54 11.10 -3.26
C CYS A 130 1.17 10.48 -3.60
N THR A 131 0.17 10.56 -2.72
CA THR A 131 -1.20 10.00 -2.90
C THR A 131 -2.00 10.57 -4.07
N ARG A 132 -1.60 11.70 -4.65
CA ARG A 132 -2.13 12.06 -5.96
C ARG A 132 -1.41 11.20 -6.97
N ILE A 133 -2.11 10.23 -7.56
CA ILE A 133 -1.62 9.37 -8.66
C ILE A 133 -0.92 10.17 -9.79
N GLN A 134 -1.20 11.47 -9.89
CA GLN A 134 -0.52 12.40 -10.79
C GLN A 134 1.01 12.48 -10.55
N ASN A 135 1.47 12.13 -9.35
CA ASN A 135 2.87 12.18 -8.92
C ASN A 135 3.54 10.80 -8.90
N VAL A 136 2.81 9.71 -9.16
CA VAL A 136 3.42 8.38 -9.30
C VAL A 136 4.18 8.38 -10.62
N PRO A 137 5.53 8.24 -10.63
CA PRO A 137 6.32 8.32 -11.84
C PRO A 137 5.86 7.24 -12.84
N ASN A 138 5.64 7.64 -14.09
CA ASN A 138 5.28 6.71 -15.18
C ASN A 138 6.38 5.65 -15.43
N ASP A 139 7.62 5.96 -15.03
CA ASP A 139 8.83 5.17 -15.30
C ASP A 139 9.04 4.01 -14.33
N SER A 140 8.21 3.90 -13.29
CA SER A 140 8.23 2.72 -12.45
C SER A 140 7.71 1.53 -13.29
N GLN A 141 8.66 0.70 -13.75
CA GLN A 141 8.43 -0.63 -14.31
C GLN A 141 7.82 -1.53 -13.22
N VAL A 142 6.62 -1.18 -12.76
CA VAL A 142 5.83 -2.08 -11.94
C VAL A 142 4.96 -2.83 -12.93
N PHE A 143 5.26 -4.12 -13.06
CA PHE A 143 4.74 -5.11 -14.02
C PHE A 143 5.11 -4.89 -15.50
#